data_AF-A0A059XMX3-F1
#
_entry.id   AF-A0A059XMX3-F1
#
_cell.length_a   1.000
_cell.length_b   1.000
_cell.length_c   1.000
_cell.angle_alpha   90.00
_cell.angle_beta   90.00
_cell.angle_gamma   90.00
#
_symmetry.space_group_name_H-M   'P 1'
#
loop_
_entity.id
_entity.type
_entity.pdbx_description
1 polymer ?
#
loop_
_entity_poly.entity_id
_entity_poly.type
_entity_poly.pdbx_seq_one_letter_code
_entity_poly.pdbx_strand_id
1 'polypeptide(L)'
;MPTLETTLRDLEHLTGRTLPVDNLDLLLDWVKGEVKGFDPKTGALKIELNDTNRPDLWTVEGIARQLKGGKSPSGRAWENILAREKESGFSTEIRVNPTVSGIRPVIGGFIARGPALGDDGLAQLIQTQERLSEIYGRKRADVAIGIYPLKTLHFPLLYEAVSPDSVSFVPLGFDASLSLRDILEHHPKGKTYKSLLSSREAYPLLRNEDGTVLSFPPIINARHTGEVTAPDSELFVEATGFDQGRVTLVLNILAANLFDRGFTLTPVTVRENGKSIRYPQLRGPDILVPADLPVRVTGEDIDPEIFRQKLLDYGYDAVEVQPDGYLVRAPFYRDDILHPVDCVEDFLISRGYDSFAPTLPSSFTVGKEDPARAPEETVRRLMTGLGFQEILSNILTSIEKNTTDLGRPSDTTVEIDNPVSRQYGVVRSTLLPFLLSSETQSSRFPYPHRLFEVGEVLEKTTGGSSVVREKMLFSGLLSHPQASLSELAGMVFEVLRHMGFEPALSALEAAPYISGRSGALQLSGHSQPVGEIGEVHPEWLERWGIRMPTVLFEIELSKIYPGLYEKKK
;
A
#
# COMPACT_ATOMS: atom_id res chain seq x y z
N MET A 1 4.74 -4.64 -1.83
CA MET A 1 6.09 -4.65 -1.23
C MET A 1 7.11 -4.48 -2.34
N PRO A 2 8.17 -3.68 -2.16
CA PRO A 2 9.21 -3.52 -3.17
C PRO A 2 9.99 -4.83 -3.32
N THR A 3 10.17 -5.26 -4.57
CA THR A 3 10.95 -6.47 -4.87
C THR A 3 12.18 -6.12 -5.70
N LEU A 4 13.36 -6.41 -5.16
CA LEU A 4 14.69 -6.27 -5.76
C LEU A 4 15.05 -7.48 -6.64
N GLU A 5 15.63 -7.23 -7.82
CA GLU A 5 16.21 -8.29 -8.65
C GLU A 5 17.69 -7.95 -8.88
N THR A 6 18.58 -8.85 -8.50
CA THR A 6 20.04 -8.71 -8.59
C THR A 6 20.67 -10.07 -8.86
N THR A 7 21.99 -10.16 -8.86
CA THR A 7 22.72 -11.43 -8.86
C THR A 7 23.37 -11.66 -7.51
N LEU A 8 23.46 -12.92 -7.07
CA LEU A 8 24.20 -13.29 -5.86
C LEU A 8 25.63 -12.75 -5.92
N ARG A 9 26.26 -12.83 -7.10
CA ARG A 9 27.62 -12.34 -7.34
C ARG A 9 27.77 -10.83 -7.08
N ASP A 10 26.83 -10.00 -7.54
CA ASP A 10 26.90 -8.55 -7.30
C ASP A 10 26.73 -8.23 -5.80
N LEU A 11 25.80 -8.92 -5.14
CA LEU A 11 25.61 -8.79 -3.69
C LEU A 11 26.84 -9.25 -2.88
N GLU A 12 27.45 -10.38 -3.25
CA GLU A 12 28.70 -10.87 -2.64
C GLU A 12 29.87 -9.91 -2.89
N HIS A 13 29.95 -9.33 -4.09
CA HIS A 13 30.96 -8.33 -4.43
C HIS A 13 30.85 -7.07 -3.54
N LEU A 14 29.64 -6.53 -3.39
CA LEU A 14 29.39 -5.34 -2.57
C LEU A 14 29.58 -5.62 -1.08
N THR A 15 29.10 -6.78 -0.60
CA THR A 15 29.29 -7.17 0.80
C THR A 15 30.77 -7.48 1.11
N GLY A 16 31.53 -7.96 0.12
CA GLY A 16 32.92 -8.37 0.25
C GLY A 16 33.07 -9.73 0.93
N ARG A 17 32.03 -10.58 0.90
CA ARG A 17 32.01 -11.92 1.47
C ARG A 17 31.13 -12.85 0.64
N THR A 18 31.41 -14.14 0.70
CA THR A 18 30.52 -15.17 0.15
C THR A 18 29.27 -15.30 1.01
N LEU A 19 28.10 -15.42 0.40
CA LEU A 19 26.82 -15.47 1.08
C LEU A 19 26.20 -16.87 0.90
N PRO A 20 26.03 -17.65 1.98
CA PRO A 20 25.39 -18.94 1.90
C PRO A 20 23.90 -18.78 1.57
N VAL A 21 23.47 -19.25 0.40
CA VAL A 21 22.09 -19.11 -0.08
C VAL A 21 21.09 -19.69 0.91
N ASP A 22 21.39 -20.85 1.51
CA ASP A 22 20.52 -21.54 2.47
C ASP A 22 20.27 -20.74 3.76
N ASN A 23 21.13 -19.77 4.09
CA ASN A 23 21.00 -18.92 5.28
C ASN A 23 20.83 -17.44 4.91
N LEU A 24 20.52 -17.13 3.65
CA LEU A 24 20.44 -15.76 3.19
C LEU A 24 19.27 -15.01 3.86
N ASP A 25 18.16 -15.70 4.13
CA ASP A 25 17.00 -15.11 4.83
C ASP A 25 17.39 -14.58 6.23
N LEU A 26 18.19 -15.33 7.00
CA LEU A 26 18.67 -14.88 8.32
C LEU A 26 19.54 -13.62 8.24
N LEU A 27 20.27 -13.43 7.13
CA LEU A 27 21.01 -12.20 6.90
C LEU A 27 20.08 -11.06 6.50
N LEU A 28 19.03 -11.37 5.74
CA LEU A 28 18.06 -10.39 5.26
C LEU A 28 17.09 -9.92 6.35
N ASP A 29 17.01 -10.58 7.51
CA ASP A 29 16.29 -10.07 8.68
C ASP A 29 16.71 -8.63 9.05
N TRP A 30 18.00 -8.30 8.88
CA TRP A 30 18.55 -6.96 9.13
C TRP A 30 18.00 -5.87 8.19
N VAL A 31 17.39 -6.28 7.08
CA VAL A 31 16.76 -5.40 6.09
C VAL A 31 15.26 -5.69 5.97
N LYS A 32 14.69 -6.51 6.86
CA LYS A 32 13.31 -7.03 6.80
C LYS A 32 13.00 -7.61 5.41
N GLY A 33 13.96 -8.33 4.84
CA GLY A 33 13.90 -8.89 3.49
C GLY A 33 13.73 -10.40 3.50
N GLU A 34 13.17 -10.93 2.42
CA GLU A 34 12.98 -12.35 2.20
C GLU A 34 13.39 -12.73 0.78
N VAL A 35 14.04 -13.88 0.61
CA VAL A 35 14.31 -14.43 -0.72
C VAL A 35 13.02 -14.97 -1.32
N LYS A 36 12.55 -14.36 -2.42
CA LYS A 36 11.39 -14.85 -3.19
C LYS A 36 11.77 -15.75 -4.37
N GLY A 37 13.03 -15.72 -4.78
CA GLY A 37 13.50 -16.56 -5.86
C GLY A 37 15.02 -16.55 -6.00
N PHE A 38 15.57 -17.70 -6.34
CA PHE A 38 16.98 -17.87 -6.66
C PHE A 38 17.12 -18.88 -7.81
N ASP A 39 17.88 -18.51 -8.84
CA ASP A 39 18.26 -19.42 -9.93
C ASP A 39 19.74 -19.81 -9.79
N PRO A 40 20.05 -21.06 -9.39
CA PRO A 40 21.42 -21.52 -9.23
C PRO A 40 22.27 -21.49 -10.51
N LYS A 41 21.66 -21.49 -11.70
CA LYS A 41 22.40 -21.51 -12.98
C LYS A 41 22.89 -20.13 -13.38
N THR A 42 22.06 -19.13 -13.19
CA THR A 42 22.35 -17.74 -13.57
C THR A 42 22.87 -16.92 -12.40
N GLY A 43 22.65 -17.39 -11.17
CA GLY A 43 22.90 -16.62 -9.94
C GLY A 43 21.87 -15.51 -9.72
N ALA A 44 20.78 -15.47 -10.49
CA ALA A 44 19.73 -14.47 -10.35
C ALA A 44 19.03 -14.63 -8.98
N LEU A 45 18.85 -13.51 -8.29
CA LEU A 45 18.35 -13.43 -6.94
C LEU A 45 17.23 -12.39 -6.88
N LYS A 46 16.11 -12.77 -6.27
CA LYS A 46 14.94 -11.91 -6.06
C LYS A 46 14.66 -11.78 -4.58
N ILE A 47 14.76 -10.56 -4.06
CA ILE A 47 14.56 -10.22 -2.65
C ILE A 47 13.33 -9.32 -2.54
N GLU A 48 12.33 -9.71 -1.76
CA GLU A 48 11.21 -8.84 -1.39
C GLU A 48 11.49 -8.21 -0.04
N LEU A 49 11.22 -6.91 0.08
CA LEU A 49 11.36 -6.19 1.33
C LEU A 49 9.97 -6.00 1.93
N ASN A 50 9.79 -6.49 3.16
CA ASN A 50 8.54 -6.36 3.90
C ASN A 50 8.29 -4.93 4.38
N ASP A 51 9.29 -4.06 4.25
CA ASP A 51 9.21 -2.66 4.66
C ASP A 51 9.17 -1.66 3.48
N THR A 52 8.38 -0.60 3.66
CA THR A 52 8.16 0.47 2.69
C THR A 52 8.62 1.86 3.18
N ASN A 53 9.13 1.97 4.41
CA ASN A 53 9.63 3.22 4.97
C ASN A 53 11.14 3.45 4.68
N ARG A 54 11.89 2.42 4.28
CA ARG A 54 13.35 2.45 4.02
C ARG A 54 13.69 2.40 2.52
N PRO A 55 13.52 3.49 1.76
CA PRO A 55 13.80 3.51 0.33
C PRO A 55 15.27 3.27 -0.02
N ASP A 56 16.20 3.51 0.91
CA ASP A 56 17.61 3.16 0.74
C ASP A 56 17.82 1.66 0.53
N LEU A 57 17.01 0.82 1.19
CA LEU A 57 17.08 -0.64 1.10
C LEU A 57 16.51 -1.20 -0.21
N TRP A 58 15.81 -0.42 -1.02
CA TRP A 58 15.22 -0.89 -2.29
C TRP A 58 16.24 -1.06 -3.43
N THR A 59 17.51 -1.12 -3.05
CA THR A 59 18.70 -1.13 -3.90
C THR A 59 19.66 -2.18 -3.38
N VAL A 60 20.40 -2.85 -4.27
CA VAL A 60 21.37 -3.87 -3.84
C VAL A 60 22.49 -3.26 -3.02
N GLU A 61 22.88 -2.02 -3.32
CA GLU A 61 23.89 -1.28 -2.58
C GLU A 61 23.42 -0.97 -1.15
N GLY A 62 22.16 -0.55 -0.99
CA GLY A 62 21.57 -0.32 0.32
C GLY A 62 21.48 -1.59 1.17
N ILE A 63 21.05 -2.72 0.59
CA ILE A 63 21.06 -4.01 1.29
C ILE A 63 22.50 -4.38 1.68
N ALA A 64 23.45 -4.34 0.74
CA ALA A 64 24.84 -4.66 1.03
C ALA A 64 25.44 -3.76 2.11
N ARG A 65 25.10 -2.47 2.11
CA ARG A 65 25.50 -1.48 3.11
C ARG A 65 24.94 -1.81 4.49
N GLN A 66 23.66 -2.16 4.59
CA GLN A 66 23.05 -2.57 5.85
C GLN A 66 23.68 -3.86 6.40
N LEU A 67 23.95 -4.85 5.52
CA LEU A 67 24.65 -6.08 5.89
C LEU A 67 26.10 -5.86 6.34
N LYS A 68 26.69 -4.70 6.03
CA LYS A 68 28.01 -4.24 6.51
C LYS A 68 27.92 -3.29 7.71
N GLY A 69 26.75 -3.16 8.33
CA GLY A 69 26.51 -2.28 9.47
C GLY A 69 26.65 -0.80 9.12
N GLY A 70 26.08 -0.38 7.99
CA GLY A 70 26.10 1.00 7.51
C GLY A 70 27.41 1.46 6.86
N LYS A 71 28.46 0.62 6.88
CA LYS A 71 29.74 0.92 6.23
C LYS A 71 29.61 0.79 4.71
N SER A 72 30.22 1.73 3.99
CA SER A 72 30.24 1.68 2.52
C SER A 72 30.87 0.37 2.01
N PRO A 73 30.19 -0.38 1.11
CA PRO A 73 30.77 -1.44 0.30
C PRO A 73 32.16 -1.16 -0.26
N SER A 74 32.47 0.08 -0.66
CA SER A 74 33.79 0.48 -1.19
C SER A 74 34.93 0.40 -0.17
N GLY A 75 34.63 0.24 1.12
CA GLY A 75 35.59 0.25 2.22
C GLY A 75 36.12 1.65 2.57
N ARG A 76 35.67 2.69 1.88
CA ARG A 76 36.04 4.09 2.15
C ARG A 76 35.10 4.69 3.19
N ALA A 77 35.64 5.57 4.03
CA ALA A 77 34.86 6.29 5.03
C ALA A 77 33.98 7.38 4.39
N TRP A 78 32.78 7.61 4.93
CA TRP A 78 31.77 8.51 4.37
C TRP A 78 32.25 9.95 4.24
N GLU A 79 33.20 10.39 5.07
CA GLU A 79 33.82 11.71 5.00
C GLU A 79 34.58 11.94 3.68
N ASN A 80 34.94 10.87 2.98
CA ASN A 80 35.63 10.90 1.68
C ASN A 80 34.67 10.76 0.49
N ILE A 81 33.35 10.87 0.69
CA ILE A 81 32.37 10.79 -0.41
C ILE A 81 32.51 11.92 -1.41
N LEU A 82 32.91 13.10 -0.95
CA LEU A 82 33.14 14.26 -1.81
C LEU A 82 34.57 14.26 -2.34
N ALA A 83 34.70 14.62 -3.62
CA ALA A 83 35.99 14.83 -4.25
C ALA A 83 36.67 16.03 -3.58
N ARG A 84 37.98 15.91 -3.33
CA ARG A 84 38.79 17.06 -2.89
C ARG A 84 38.71 18.12 -3.99
N GLU A 85 38.23 19.30 -3.65
CA GLU A 85 38.16 20.43 -4.58
C GLU A 85 39.58 20.72 -5.09
N LYS A 86 39.83 20.43 -6.37
CA LYS A 86 40.91 21.11 -7.08
C LYS A 86 40.34 22.47 -7.47
N GLU A 87 41.12 23.53 -7.33
CA GLU A 87 40.83 24.84 -7.93
C GLU A 87 40.75 24.68 -9.45
N SER A 88 39.60 24.25 -9.95
CA SER A 88 39.26 24.21 -11.35
C SER A 88 38.15 25.22 -11.55
N GLY A 89 38.32 26.16 -12.48
CA GLY A 89 37.30 27.15 -12.87
C GLY A 89 36.06 26.54 -13.56
N PHE A 90 35.73 25.29 -13.26
CA PHE A 90 34.58 24.56 -13.77
C PHE A 90 33.37 24.86 -12.88
N SER A 91 32.36 25.54 -13.44
CA SER A 91 31.08 25.78 -12.75
C SER A 91 30.30 24.48 -12.67
N THR A 92 29.79 24.12 -11.49
CA THR A 92 28.84 23.00 -11.29
C THR A 92 27.50 23.56 -10.78
N GLU A 93 26.82 24.31 -11.63
CA GLU A 93 25.62 25.07 -11.26
C GLU A 93 24.38 24.70 -12.09
N ILE A 94 23.23 24.58 -11.43
CA ILE A 94 21.91 24.55 -12.07
C ILE A 94 21.21 25.87 -11.75
N ARG A 95 20.79 26.62 -12.77
CA ARG A 95 19.99 27.83 -12.63
C ARG A 95 18.53 27.49 -12.81
N VAL A 96 17.72 27.80 -11.80
CA VAL A 96 16.28 27.56 -11.80
C VAL A 96 15.55 28.84 -12.17
N ASN A 97 14.76 28.77 -13.24
CA ASN A 97 13.90 29.86 -13.65
C ASN A 97 12.58 29.83 -12.85
N PRO A 98 12.09 30.96 -12.29
CA PRO A 98 10.82 31.00 -11.57
C PRO A 98 9.60 30.43 -12.31
N THR A 99 9.66 30.28 -13.63
CA THR A 99 8.60 29.67 -14.44
C THR A 99 8.23 28.24 -14.02
N VAL A 100 9.12 27.49 -13.36
CA VAL A 100 8.82 26.11 -12.90
C VAL A 100 8.03 26.06 -11.59
N SER A 101 7.91 27.18 -10.85
CA SER A 101 7.44 27.20 -9.47
C SER A 101 6.04 26.58 -9.28
N GLY A 102 5.12 26.84 -10.22
CA GLY A 102 3.76 26.29 -10.19
C GLY A 102 3.60 24.89 -10.79
N ILE A 103 4.67 24.29 -11.31
CA ILE A 103 4.61 23.09 -12.16
C ILE A 103 5.43 21.95 -11.57
N ARG A 104 6.71 22.20 -11.27
CA ARG A 104 7.64 21.23 -10.65
C ARG A 104 8.84 22.01 -10.08
N PRO A 105 8.68 22.64 -8.90
CA PRO A 105 9.56 23.71 -8.42
C PRO A 105 10.98 23.25 -8.05
N VAL A 106 11.17 22.00 -7.66
CA VAL A 106 12.43 21.55 -7.06
C VAL A 106 13.26 20.77 -8.08
N ILE A 107 14.56 21.09 -8.16
CA ILE A 107 15.60 20.28 -8.80
C ILE A 107 16.83 20.25 -7.91
N GLY A 108 17.53 19.11 -7.90
CA GLY A 108 18.85 18.94 -7.29
C GLY A 108 19.67 17.95 -8.09
N GLY A 109 20.98 17.93 -7.88
CA GLY A 109 21.83 16.96 -8.57
C GLY A 109 23.26 16.91 -8.05
N PHE A 110 24.05 16.00 -8.58
CA PHE A 110 25.47 15.88 -8.30
C PHE A 110 26.18 15.19 -9.46
N ILE A 111 27.50 15.34 -9.51
CA ILE A 111 28.35 14.64 -10.47
C ILE A 111 29.04 13.49 -9.75
N ALA A 112 29.12 12.33 -10.37
CA ALA A 112 29.85 11.16 -9.86
C ALA A 112 30.96 10.78 -10.84
N ARG A 113 32.18 10.56 -10.33
CA ARG A 113 33.33 10.08 -11.11
C ARG A 113 33.96 8.89 -10.43
N GLY A 114 34.20 7.81 -11.17
CA GLY A 114 34.59 6.54 -10.56
C GLY A 114 35.10 5.51 -11.56
N PRO A 115 35.16 4.23 -11.17
CA PRO A 115 35.39 3.15 -12.11
C PRO A 115 34.27 3.11 -13.16
N ALA A 116 34.56 2.55 -14.33
CA ALA A 116 33.55 2.31 -15.34
C ALA A 116 32.44 1.39 -14.81
N LEU A 117 31.17 1.74 -15.08
CA LEU A 117 30.05 0.85 -14.79
C LEU A 117 30.18 -0.46 -15.59
N GLY A 118 30.14 -1.58 -14.88
CA GLY A 118 29.87 -2.88 -15.50
C GLY A 118 28.37 -3.10 -15.70
N ASP A 119 28.01 -4.22 -16.35
CA ASP A 119 26.62 -4.54 -16.68
C ASP A 119 25.71 -4.61 -15.43
N ASP A 120 26.18 -5.25 -14.35
CA ASP A 120 25.46 -5.30 -13.07
C ASP A 120 25.26 -3.89 -12.50
N GLY A 121 26.30 -3.06 -12.49
CA GLY A 121 26.22 -1.69 -11.97
C GLY A 121 25.25 -0.81 -12.75
N LEU A 122 25.22 -0.93 -14.08
CA LEU A 122 24.26 -0.22 -14.93
C LEU A 122 22.82 -0.71 -14.68
N ALA A 123 22.63 -2.04 -14.63
CA ALA A 123 21.32 -2.63 -14.37
C ALA A 123 20.75 -2.17 -13.02
N GLN A 124 21.57 -2.16 -11.96
CA GLN A 124 21.14 -1.74 -10.63
C GLN A 124 20.88 -0.23 -10.53
N LEU A 125 21.65 0.58 -11.27
CA LEU A 125 21.40 2.03 -11.35
C LEU A 125 20.07 2.35 -12.03
N ILE A 126 19.76 1.69 -13.16
CA ILE A 126 18.46 1.83 -13.86
C ILE A 126 17.32 1.34 -12.96
N GLN A 127 17.49 0.17 -12.34
CA GLN A 127 16.46 -0.40 -11.49
C GLN A 127 16.18 0.46 -10.25
N THR A 128 17.22 1.05 -9.64
CA THR A 128 17.09 2.03 -8.56
C THR A 128 16.30 3.25 -9.01
N GLN A 129 16.64 3.80 -10.19
CA GLN A 129 15.92 4.93 -10.79
C GLN A 129 14.43 4.61 -10.96
N GLU A 130 14.10 3.44 -11.52
CA GLU A 130 12.73 3.03 -11.76
C GLU A 130 11.94 2.79 -10.47
N ARG A 131 12.50 2.04 -9.50
CA ARG A 131 11.82 1.77 -8.22
C ARG A 131 11.56 3.01 -7.39
N LEU A 132 12.59 3.85 -7.20
CA LEU A 132 12.43 5.07 -6.41
C LEU A 132 11.43 6.02 -7.09
N SER A 133 11.45 6.11 -8.41
CA SER A 133 10.48 6.91 -9.17
C SER A 133 9.05 6.36 -9.11
N GLU A 134 8.88 5.04 -9.14
CA GLU A 134 7.58 4.38 -9.18
C GLU A 134 6.90 4.34 -7.81
N ILE A 135 7.64 3.93 -6.77
CA ILE A 135 7.11 3.70 -5.44
C ILE A 135 7.20 4.98 -4.61
N TYR A 136 8.41 5.47 -4.30
CA TYR A 136 8.61 6.67 -3.46
C TYR A 136 8.13 7.94 -4.19
N GLY A 137 8.40 8.04 -5.49
CA GLY A 137 7.98 9.14 -6.36
C GLY A 137 6.52 9.07 -6.81
N ARG A 138 5.73 8.07 -6.37
CA ARG A 138 4.33 7.82 -6.77
C ARG A 138 4.14 7.91 -8.29
N LYS A 139 4.77 7.01 -9.04
CA LYS A 139 4.79 7.00 -10.50
C LYS A 139 5.27 8.34 -11.08
N ARG A 140 6.38 8.85 -10.55
CA ARG A 140 7.05 10.12 -10.89
C ARG A 140 6.30 11.40 -10.56
N ALA A 141 5.09 11.31 -10.01
CA ALA A 141 4.30 12.48 -9.64
C ALA A 141 5.09 13.37 -8.68
N ASP A 142 5.70 12.80 -7.64
CA ASP A 142 6.39 13.55 -6.60
C ASP A 142 7.87 13.77 -6.87
N VAL A 143 8.56 12.73 -7.34
CA VAL A 143 10.01 12.75 -7.64
C VAL A 143 10.28 11.97 -8.91
N ALA A 144 11.11 12.52 -9.78
CA ALA A 144 11.59 11.88 -10.99
C ALA A 144 13.10 12.06 -11.06
N ILE A 145 13.80 10.99 -11.46
CA ILE A 145 15.26 10.92 -11.45
C ILE A 145 15.75 10.89 -12.89
N GLY A 146 16.83 11.61 -13.19
CA GLY A 146 17.55 11.48 -14.44
C GLY A 146 19.04 11.28 -14.22
N ILE A 147 19.64 10.50 -15.11
CA ILE A 147 21.05 10.13 -15.08
C ILE A 147 21.60 10.32 -16.49
N TYR A 148 22.77 10.94 -16.60
CA TYR A 148 23.33 11.40 -17.87
C TYR A 148 24.85 11.16 -17.89
N PRO A 149 25.46 10.79 -19.02
CA PRO A 149 26.91 10.78 -19.18
C PRO A 149 27.46 12.20 -19.08
N LEU A 150 28.45 12.47 -18.22
CA LEU A 150 28.91 13.84 -17.99
C LEU A 150 29.48 14.53 -19.25
N LYS A 151 30.10 13.75 -20.15
CA LYS A 151 30.76 14.21 -21.38
C LYS A 151 29.85 14.99 -22.34
N THR A 152 28.53 14.84 -22.20
CA THR A 152 27.53 15.49 -23.07
C THR A 152 26.94 16.78 -22.46
N LEU A 153 27.38 17.16 -21.25
CA LEU A 153 26.83 18.30 -20.50
C LEU A 153 27.78 19.50 -20.49
N HIS A 154 27.19 20.68 -20.58
CA HIS A 154 27.88 21.97 -20.44
C HIS A 154 27.22 22.78 -19.33
N PHE A 155 27.92 22.93 -18.21
CA PHE A 155 27.44 23.75 -17.09
C PHE A 155 27.71 25.25 -17.34
N PRO A 156 26.85 26.15 -16.82
CA PRO A 156 25.70 25.86 -15.97
C PRO A 156 24.50 25.30 -16.76
N LEU A 157 23.69 24.47 -16.09
CA LEU A 157 22.44 23.96 -16.64
C LEU A 157 21.30 24.93 -16.35
N LEU A 158 20.29 24.96 -17.21
CA LEU A 158 19.08 25.77 -17.06
C LEU A 158 17.86 24.86 -16.89
N TYR A 159 17.13 25.06 -15.79
CA TYR A 159 15.87 24.39 -15.49
C TYR A 159 14.72 25.40 -15.52
N GLU A 160 13.82 25.27 -16.50
CA GLU A 160 12.75 26.24 -16.73
C GLU A 160 11.48 25.56 -17.26
N ALA A 161 10.35 26.26 -17.22
CA ALA A 161 9.15 25.83 -17.92
C ALA A 161 9.03 26.52 -19.28
N VAL A 162 8.79 25.75 -20.33
CA VAL A 162 8.66 26.20 -21.72
C VAL A 162 7.29 25.84 -22.30
N SER A 163 6.89 26.49 -23.39
CA SER A 163 5.69 26.10 -24.12
C SER A 163 5.87 24.71 -24.75
N PRO A 164 4.84 23.84 -24.75
CA PRO A 164 4.93 22.47 -25.30
C PRO A 164 5.43 22.40 -26.74
N ASP A 165 5.20 23.46 -27.51
CA ASP A 165 5.48 23.53 -28.95
C ASP A 165 6.74 24.36 -29.26
N SER A 166 7.38 24.99 -28.26
CA SER A 166 8.54 25.87 -28.48
C SER A 166 9.89 25.16 -28.57
N VAL A 167 9.95 23.89 -28.17
CA VAL A 167 11.18 23.09 -28.14
C VAL A 167 10.91 21.71 -28.72
N SER A 168 11.87 21.18 -29.46
CA SER A 168 11.85 19.80 -29.97
C SER A 168 13.22 19.15 -29.79
N PHE A 169 13.23 17.86 -29.51
CA PHE A 169 14.44 17.05 -29.40
C PHE A 169 14.15 15.59 -29.74
N VAL A 170 15.20 14.78 -29.92
CA VAL A 170 15.07 13.33 -30.15
C VAL A 170 14.98 12.63 -28.78
N PRO A 171 13.81 12.10 -28.37
CA PRO A 171 13.69 11.42 -27.09
C PRO A 171 14.35 10.03 -27.12
N LEU A 172 14.79 9.55 -25.96
CA LEU A 172 15.40 8.23 -25.82
C LEU A 172 14.47 7.13 -26.39
N GLY A 173 15.00 6.26 -27.25
CA GLY A 173 14.23 5.20 -27.91
C GLY A 173 13.56 5.59 -29.23
N PHE A 174 13.74 6.83 -29.70
CA PHE A 174 13.27 7.30 -31.02
C PHE A 174 14.44 7.83 -31.87
N ASP A 175 14.25 7.87 -33.19
CA ASP A 175 15.22 8.42 -34.17
C ASP A 175 14.84 9.82 -34.68
N ALA A 176 13.60 10.26 -34.46
CA ALA A 176 13.08 11.53 -34.96
C ALA A 176 12.92 12.57 -33.84
N SER A 177 13.15 13.83 -34.19
CA SER A 177 12.89 14.96 -33.30
C SER A 177 11.39 15.17 -33.14
N LEU A 178 10.93 15.31 -31.90
CA LEU A 178 9.53 15.52 -31.54
C LEU A 178 9.40 16.75 -30.65
N SER A 179 8.28 17.47 -30.76
CA SER A 179 7.90 18.51 -29.80
C SER A 179 7.55 17.89 -28.45
N LEU A 180 7.51 18.67 -27.37
CA LEU A 180 7.11 18.14 -26.05
C LEU A 180 5.67 17.61 -26.08
N ARG A 181 4.79 18.27 -26.85
CA ARG A 181 3.42 17.81 -27.08
C ARG A 181 3.41 16.47 -27.80
N ASP A 182 4.17 16.33 -28.89
CA ASP A 182 4.22 15.09 -29.65
C ASP A 182 4.81 13.93 -28.85
N ILE A 183 5.77 14.22 -27.94
CA ILE A 183 6.29 13.22 -27.00
C ILE A 183 5.14 12.68 -26.13
N LEU A 184 4.29 13.54 -25.57
CA LEU A 184 3.16 13.09 -24.75
C LEU A 184 2.13 12.27 -25.54
N GLU A 185 1.95 12.54 -26.83
CA GLU A 185 0.97 11.84 -27.67
C GLU A 185 1.50 10.53 -28.29
N HIS A 186 2.79 10.45 -28.62
CA HIS A 186 3.34 9.37 -29.43
C HIS A 186 4.35 8.49 -28.69
N HIS A 187 5.15 9.05 -27.78
CA HIS A 187 6.19 8.29 -27.08
C HIS A 187 5.57 7.36 -26.01
N PRO A 188 6.00 6.10 -25.86
CA PRO A 188 5.44 5.18 -24.86
C PRO A 188 5.46 5.74 -23.43
N LYS A 189 6.60 6.25 -22.95
CA LYS A 189 6.70 6.90 -21.63
C LYS A 189 5.90 8.22 -21.58
N GLY A 190 5.76 8.90 -22.71
CA GLY A 190 4.92 10.10 -22.82
C GLY A 190 3.46 9.79 -22.52
N LYS A 191 2.91 8.76 -23.19
CA LYS A 191 1.55 8.26 -22.95
C LYS A 191 1.35 7.79 -21.51
N THR A 192 2.32 7.05 -20.95
CA THR A 192 2.25 6.55 -19.57
C THR A 192 2.13 7.67 -18.54
N TYR A 193 2.89 8.76 -18.70
CA TYR A 193 3.00 9.83 -17.71
C TYR A 193 2.30 11.14 -18.12
N LYS A 194 1.55 11.16 -19.23
CA LYS A 194 0.88 12.35 -19.78
C LYS A 194 -0.02 13.04 -18.76
N SER A 195 -0.72 12.27 -17.92
CA SER A 195 -1.64 12.80 -16.90
C SER A 195 -0.95 13.70 -15.87
N LEU A 196 0.37 13.60 -15.70
CA LEU A 196 1.14 14.45 -14.78
C LEU A 196 1.22 15.91 -15.27
N LEU A 197 1.07 16.14 -16.58
CA LEU A 197 1.26 17.44 -17.22
C LEU A 197 0.09 17.90 -18.08
N SER A 198 -0.91 17.04 -18.34
CA SER A 198 -1.99 17.31 -19.30
C SER A 198 -2.85 18.53 -18.98
N SER A 199 -2.87 19.02 -17.74
CA SER A 199 -3.59 20.22 -17.32
C SER A 199 -2.74 21.50 -17.32
N ARG A 200 -1.48 21.44 -17.78
CA ARG A 200 -0.51 22.55 -17.69
C ARG A 200 -0.27 23.19 -19.06
N GLU A 201 -0.12 24.51 -19.06
CA GLU A 201 0.16 25.32 -20.26
C GLU A 201 1.65 25.37 -20.63
N ALA A 202 2.53 25.05 -19.69
CA ALA A 202 3.98 24.97 -19.88
C ALA A 202 4.54 23.71 -19.23
N TYR A 203 5.68 23.25 -19.71
CA TYR A 203 6.32 22.00 -19.34
C TYR A 203 7.76 22.22 -18.88
N PRO A 204 8.21 21.56 -17.80
CA PRO A 204 9.56 21.74 -17.29
C PRO A 204 10.57 21.09 -18.25
N LEU A 205 11.72 21.75 -18.41
CA LEU A 205 12.77 21.36 -19.33
C LEU A 205 14.12 21.58 -18.66
N LEU A 206 15.01 20.60 -18.79
CA LEU A 206 16.41 20.73 -18.40
C LEU A 206 17.27 20.81 -19.66
N ARG A 207 18.13 21.84 -19.76
CA ARG A 207 18.99 22.06 -20.92
C ARG A 207 20.32 22.73 -20.56
N ASN A 208 21.30 22.64 -21.46
CA ASN A 208 22.52 23.43 -21.40
C ASN A 208 22.21 24.92 -21.70
N GLU A 209 23.14 25.82 -21.37
CA GLU A 209 23.05 27.24 -21.77
C GLU A 209 23.02 27.45 -23.30
N ASP A 210 23.63 26.54 -24.07
CA ASP A 210 23.62 26.56 -25.54
C ASP A 210 22.25 26.16 -26.16
N GLY A 211 21.27 25.78 -25.33
CA GLY A 211 19.93 25.37 -25.75
C GLY A 211 19.75 23.86 -25.95
N THR A 212 20.81 23.06 -25.87
CA THR A 212 20.75 21.60 -26.03
C THR A 212 19.93 20.97 -24.91
N VAL A 213 18.87 20.24 -25.27
CA VAL A 213 17.97 19.58 -24.31
C VAL A 213 18.65 18.37 -23.67
N LEU A 214 18.56 18.27 -22.35
CA LEU A 214 18.97 17.09 -21.58
C LEU A 214 17.77 16.19 -21.30
N SER A 215 16.68 16.77 -20.79
CA SER A 215 15.47 16.04 -20.49
C SER A 215 14.23 16.92 -20.48
N PHE A 216 13.10 16.22 -20.59
CA PHE A 216 11.77 16.74 -20.34
C PHE A 216 11.21 16.05 -19.08
N PRO A 217 11.51 16.55 -17.87
CA PRO A 217 10.98 15.98 -16.64
C PRO A 217 9.44 16.06 -16.56
N PRO A 218 8.78 15.15 -15.83
CA PRO A 218 9.26 13.85 -15.36
C PRO A 218 9.19 12.75 -16.45
N ILE A 219 9.08 13.13 -17.73
CA ILE A 219 8.66 12.24 -18.83
C ILE A 219 9.81 11.41 -19.38
N ILE A 220 10.82 12.04 -19.99
CA ILE A 220 11.86 11.34 -20.75
C ILE A 220 13.14 12.16 -20.91
N ASN A 221 14.27 11.47 -21.03
CA ASN A 221 15.56 12.06 -21.36
C ASN A 221 15.72 12.19 -22.88
N ALA A 222 16.56 13.12 -23.31
CA ALA A 222 17.02 13.19 -24.70
C ALA A 222 17.99 12.06 -25.00
N ARG A 223 17.92 11.51 -26.22
CA ARG A 223 18.75 10.38 -26.62
C ARG A 223 20.24 10.71 -26.61
N HIS A 224 20.63 11.79 -27.29
CA HIS A 224 22.04 12.12 -27.51
C HIS A 224 22.78 12.60 -26.25
N THR A 225 22.06 13.10 -25.24
CA THR A 225 22.64 13.68 -24.02
C THR A 225 22.31 12.90 -22.75
N GLY A 226 21.38 11.93 -22.81
CA GLY A 226 20.87 11.23 -21.63
C GLY A 226 20.85 9.70 -21.72
N GLU A 227 21.39 9.10 -22.78
CA GLU A 227 21.61 7.65 -22.85
C GLU A 227 22.90 7.27 -22.10
N VAL A 228 22.74 6.59 -20.96
CA VAL A 228 23.87 6.05 -20.18
C VAL A 228 24.18 4.64 -20.67
N THR A 229 25.45 4.36 -20.89
CA THR A 229 25.93 3.07 -21.41
C THR A 229 27.09 2.55 -20.55
N ALA A 230 27.27 1.24 -20.46
CA ALA A 230 28.55 0.70 -20.03
C ALA A 230 29.56 0.92 -21.18
N PRO A 231 30.78 1.48 -20.95
CA PRO A 231 31.46 1.67 -19.67
C PRO A 231 31.56 3.14 -19.20
N ASP A 232 30.46 3.89 -19.10
CA ASP A 232 30.50 5.27 -18.59
C ASP A 232 31.03 5.32 -17.14
N SER A 233 31.97 6.25 -16.88
CA SER A 233 32.67 6.43 -15.60
C SER A 233 32.48 7.81 -14.96
N GLU A 234 31.82 8.72 -15.69
CA GLU A 234 31.50 10.07 -15.26
C GLU A 234 30.02 10.34 -15.54
N LEU A 235 29.26 10.57 -14.48
CA LEU A 235 27.81 10.68 -14.54
C LEU A 235 27.36 12.00 -13.91
N PHE A 236 26.31 12.59 -14.46
CA PHE A 236 25.49 13.59 -13.78
C PHE A 236 24.17 12.94 -13.37
N VAL A 237 23.80 13.09 -12.11
CA VAL A 237 22.55 12.58 -11.54
C VAL A 237 21.73 13.77 -11.06
N GLU A 238 20.46 13.82 -11.43
CA GLU A 238 19.50 14.77 -10.87
C GLU A 238 18.24 14.07 -10.36
N ALA A 239 17.51 14.81 -9.54
CA ALA A 239 16.11 14.55 -9.29
C ALA A 239 15.31 15.87 -9.33
N THR A 240 14.09 15.78 -9.84
CA THR A 240 13.10 16.88 -9.87
C THR A 240 11.84 16.50 -9.12
N GLY A 241 11.15 17.46 -8.51
CA GLY A 241 9.95 17.18 -7.73
C GLY A 241 9.22 18.41 -7.21
N PHE A 242 8.31 18.17 -6.27
CA PHE A 242 7.54 19.21 -5.56
C PHE A 242 8.06 19.51 -4.16
N ASP A 243 8.69 18.54 -3.52
CA ASP A 243 9.17 18.63 -2.14
C ASP A 243 10.70 18.49 -2.08
N GLN A 244 11.33 19.40 -1.34
CA GLN A 244 12.79 19.44 -1.21
C GLN A 244 13.34 18.24 -0.43
N GLY A 245 12.65 17.81 0.63
CA GLY A 245 13.08 16.66 1.44
C GLY A 245 13.14 15.38 0.62
N ARG A 246 12.09 15.13 -0.15
CA ARG A 246 11.99 13.96 -1.04
C ARG A 246 13.04 13.95 -2.15
N VAL A 247 13.29 15.10 -2.79
CA VAL A 247 14.37 15.23 -3.79
C VAL A 247 15.73 15.01 -3.13
N THR A 248 15.94 15.56 -1.94
CA THR A 248 17.19 15.41 -1.17
C THR A 248 17.45 13.94 -0.83
N LEU A 249 16.45 13.23 -0.30
CA LEU A 249 16.61 11.82 0.06
C LEU A 249 16.98 10.97 -1.16
N VAL A 250 16.26 11.11 -2.26
CA VAL A 250 16.52 10.32 -3.47
C VAL A 250 17.95 10.58 -4.00
N LEU A 251 18.39 11.83 -4.01
CA LEU A 251 19.77 12.18 -4.38
C LEU A 251 20.79 11.61 -3.39
N ASN A 252 20.49 11.62 -2.09
CA ASN A 252 21.34 11.06 -1.05
C ASN A 252 21.48 9.54 -1.18
N ILE A 253 20.39 8.83 -1.48
CA ILE A 253 20.42 7.37 -1.74
C ILE A 253 21.29 7.07 -2.96
N LEU A 254 21.06 7.77 -4.09
CA LEU A 254 21.85 7.57 -5.32
C LEU A 254 23.33 7.92 -5.10
N ALA A 255 23.62 8.98 -4.34
CA ALA A 255 24.96 9.37 -3.94
C ALA A 255 25.66 8.27 -3.14
N ALA A 256 24.97 7.69 -2.15
CA ALA A 256 25.49 6.58 -1.35
C ALA A 256 25.74 5.34 -2.22
N ASN A 257 24.79 4.97 -3.09
CA ASN A 257 24.92 3.80 -3.97
C ASN A 257 26.12 3.91 -4.92
N LEU A 258 26.32 5.08 -5.53
CA LEU A 258 27.47 5.31 -6.40
C LEU A 258 28.78 5.32 -5.61
N PHE A 259 28.80 5.90 -4.41
CA PHE A 259 29.97 5.85 -3.54
C PHE A 259 30.36 4.43 -3.14
N ASP A 260 29.37 3.60 -2.87
CA ASP A 260 29.52 2.17 -2.57
C ASP A 260 30.15 1.39 -3.71
N ARG A 261 29.88 1.79 -4.96
CA ARG A 261 30.53 1.26 -6.17
C ARG A 261 31.87 1.93 -6.52
N GLY A 262 32.42 2.75 -5.63
CA GLY A 262 33.76 3.34 -5.81
C GLY A 262 33.78 4.72 -6.47
N PHE A 263 32.63 5.34 -6.75
CA PHE A 263 32.57 6.70 -7.27
C PHE A 263 32.88 7.73 -6.21
N THR A 264 33.33 8.91 -6.62
CA THR A 264 33.51 10.08 -5.77
C THR A 264 32.65 11.21 -6.32
N LEU A 265 32.06 12.01 -5.45
CA LEU A 265 31.03 12.96 -5.84
C LEU A 265 31.58 14.39 -5.91
N THR A 266 31.21 15.12 -6.95
CA THR A 266 31.35 16.58 -7.01
C THR A 266 29.97 17.20 -6.81
N PRO A 267 29.77 17.99 -5.75
CA PRO A 267 28.48 18.60 -5.51
C PRO A 267 28.08 19.60 -6.60
N VAL A 268 26.79 19.72 -6.85
CA VAL A 268 26.21 20.72 -7.75
C VAL A 268 25.41 21.73 -6.93
N THR A 269 25.59 23.01 -7.26
CA THR A 269 24.89 24.13 -6.62
C THR A 269 23.67 24.50 -7.43
N VAL A 270 22.50 24.45 -6.83
CA VAL A 270 21.25 24.93 -7.43
C VAL A 270 21.04 26.37 -7.01
N ARG A 271 20.89 27.27 -7.98
CA ARG A 271 20.61 28.70 -7.76
C ARG A 271 19.20 29.05 -8.19
N GLU A 272 18.44 29.62 -7.27
CA GLU A 272 17.07 30.08 -7.49
C GLU A 272 16.85 31.36 -6.68
N ASN A 273 16.43 32.46 -7.32
CA ASN A 273 16.03 33.70 -6.63
C ASN A 273 17.03 34.21 -5.57
N GLY A 274 18.34 34.11 -5.85
CA GLY A 274 19.40 34.51 -4.92
C GLY A 274 19.70 33.52 -3.79
N LYS A 275 18.94 32.43 -3.67
CA LYS A 275 19.25 31.30 -2.78
C LYS A 275 20.19 30.33 -3.49
N SER A 276 20.96 29.58 -2.71
CA SER A 276 21.85 28.54 -3.23
C SER A 276 21.80 27.32 -2.33
N ILE A 277 21.50 26.16 -2.92
CA ILE A 277 21.41 24.87 -2.22
C ILE A 277 22.39 23.91 -2.89
N ARG A 278 23.23 23.24 -2.09
CA ARG A 278 24.24 22.29 -2.58
C ARG A 278 23.73 20.86 -2.36
N TYR A 279 23.87 20.02 -3.38
CA TYR A 279 23.49 18.60 -3.34
C TYR A 279 24.69 17.69 -3.67
N PRO A 280 24.75 16.45 -3.12
CA PRO A 280 23.83 15.90 -2.12
C PRO A 280 24.01 16.57 -0.74
N GLN A 281 23.06 16.34 0.18
CA GLN A 281 23.14 16.83 1.56
C GLN A 281 23.54 15.68 2.49
N LEU A 282 24.80 15.65 2.88
CA LEU A 282 25.44 14.45 3.45
C LEU A 282 25.42 14.41 4.98
N ARG A 283 24.39 14.99 5.60
CA ARG A 283 24.20 14.96 7.05
C ARG A 283 22.75 14.59 7.35
N GLY A 284 22.55 13.49 8.07
CA GLY A 284 21.21 13.08 8.51
C GLY A 284 20.72 13.85 9.74
N PRO A 285 19.48 13.57 10.17
CA PRO A 285 18.87 14.20 11.33
C PRO A 285 19.55 13.77 12.64
N ASP A 286 19.53 14.67 13.62
CA ASP A 286 19.88 14.37 15.02
C ASP A 286 18.58 14.11 15.80
N ILE A 287 18.55 13.05 16.60
CA ILE A 287 17.41 12.62 17.41
C ILE A 287 17.83 12.47 18.86
N LEU A 288 17.06 13.07 19.76
CA LEU A 288 17.22 12.89 21.21
C LEU A 288 16.38 11.72 21.68
N VAL A 289 17.02 10.66 22.16
CA VAL A 289 16.36 9.47 22.70
C VAL A 289 16.39 9.53 24.23
N PRO A 290 15.24 9.61 24.92
CA PRO A 290 15.20 9.58 26.38
C PRO A 290 15.80 8.28 26.96
N ALA A 291 16.54 8.37 28.07
CA ALA A 291 17.19 7.21 28.69
C ALA A 291 16.21 6.09 29.09
N ASP A 292 14.97 6.44 29.47
CA ASP A 292 13.95 5.49 29.90
C ASP A 292 13.23 4.81 28.74
N LEU A 293 13.29 5.38 27.52
CA LEU A 293 12.50 4.90 26.39
C LEU A 293 12.86 3.46 25.97
N PRO A 294 14.14 3.08 25.77
CA PRO A 294 14.49 1.69 25.46
C PRO A 294 13.99 0.72 26.53
N VAL A 295 14.08 1.09 27.81
CA VAL A 295 13.65 0.25 28.94
C VAL A 295 12.13 0.06 28.94
N ARG A 296 11.36 1.13 28.74
CA ARG A 296 9.88 1.02 28.70
C ARG A 296 9.38 0.20 27.53
N VAL A 297 10.05 0.26 26.38
CA VAL A 297 9.66 -0.46 25.17
C VAL A 297 10.05 -1.93 25.24
N THR A 298 11.25 -2.23 25.73
CA THR A 298 11.78 -3.60 25.82
C THR A 298 11.29 -4.36 27.03
N GLY A 299 10.96 -3.66 28.13
CA GLY A 299 10.59 -4.26 29.40
C GLY A 299 11.77 -4.79 30.23
N GLU A 300 13.01 -4.47 29.85
CA GLU A 300 14.24 -4.88 30.55
C GLU A 300 15.22 -3.71 30.71
N ASP A 301 16.12 -3.81 31.67
CA ASP A 301 17.20 -2.83 31.83
C ASP A 301 18.20 -2.95 30.69
N ILE A 302 18.49 -1.84 30.02
CA ILE A 302 19.41 -1.77 28.89
C ILE A 302 20.67 -1.00 29.31
N ASP A 303 21.83 -1.63 29.17
CA ASP A 303 23.12 -0.96 29.34
C ASP A 303 23.28 0.13 28.24
N PRO A 304 23.51 1.40 28.61
CA PRO A 304 23.69 2.49 27.64
C PRO A 304 24.77 2.23 26.59
N GLU A 305 25.85 1.52 26.94
CA GLU A 305 26.93 1.22 25.99
C GLU A 305 26.51 0.13 25.01
N ILE A 306 25.68 -0.83 25.44
CA ILE A 306 25.10 -1.84 24.53
C ILE A 306 24.15 -1.16 23.55
N PHE A 307 23.28 -0.26 24.03
CA PHE A 307 22.38 0.52 23.17
C PHE A 307 23.16 1.31 22.12
N ARG A 308 24.19 2.05 22.58
CA ARG A 308 25.10 2.80 21.72
C ARG A 308 25.75 1.90 20.66
N GLN A 309 26.39 0.81 21.07
CA GLN A 309 27.14 -0.05 20.15
C GLN A 309 26.21 -0.70 19.12
N LYS A 310 25.02 -1.12 19.53
CA LYS A 310 24.04 -1.75 18.63
C LYS A 310 23.49 -0.81 17.56
N LEU A 311 23.24 0.45 17.90
CA LEU A 311 22.89 1.46 16.90
C LEU A 311 24.05 1.76 15.93
N LEU A 312 25.28 1.85 16.43
CA LEU A 312 26.46 2.01 15.57
C LEU A 312 26.64 0.80 14.64
N ASP A 313 26.45 -0.42 15.16
CA ASP A 313 26.49 -1.66 14.37
C ASP A 313 25.38 -1.72 13.33
N TYR A 314 24.24 -1.06 13.59
CA TYR A 314 23.13 -0.94 12.64
C TYR A 314 23.33 0.16 11.58
N GLY A 315 24.34 1.01 11.74
CA GLY A 315 24.72 2.01 10.73
C GLY A 315 24.34 3.46 11.05
N TYR A 316 24.10 3.80 12.31
CA TYR A 316 24.01 5.20 12.73
C TYR A 316 25.39 5.88 12.67
N ASP A 317 25.41 7.15 12.23
CA ASP A 317 26.66 7.91 12.04
C ASP A 317 27.32 8.26 13.38
N ALA A 318 26.51 8.55 14.40
CA ALA A 318 26.99 8.87 15.74
C ALA A 318 25.94 8.55 16.80
N VAL A 319 26.41 8.12 17.97
CA VAL A 319 25.60 7.94 19.17
C VAL A 319 26.39 8.41 20.37
N GLU A 320 25.94 9.51 20.96
CA GLU A 320 26.53 10.12 22.15
C GLU A 320 25.66 9.81 23.36
N VAL A 321 26.24 9.15 24.38
CA VAL A 321 25.57 8.91 25.66
C VAL A 321 25.63 10.18 26.49
N GLN A 322 24.48 10.61 26.98
CA GLN A 322 24.29 11.81 27.80
C GLN A 322 23.61 11.44 29.13
N PRO A 323 23.65 12.30 30.17
CA PRO A 323 23.03 12.01 31.46
C PRO A 323 21.54 11.66 31.38
N ASP A 324 20.81 12.31 30.48
CA ASP A 324 19.35 12.18 30.34
C ASP A 324 18.91 11.33 29.11
N GLY A 325 19.86 10.69 28.42
CA GLY A 325 19.55 9.88 27.23
C GLY A 325 20.68 9.79 26.22
N TYR A 326 20.31 9.83 24.93
CA TYR A 326 21.23 9.65 23.81
C TYR A 326 20.99 10.72 22.74
N LEU A 327 22.06 11.30 22.21
CA LEU A 327 22.01 12.08 20.98
C LEU A 327 22.47 11.18 19.83
N VAL A 328 21.54 10.84 18.95
CA VAL A 328 21.73 9.89 17.86
C VAL A 328 21.69 10.62 16.53
N ARG A 329 22.64 10.35 15.63
CA ARG A 329 22.63 10.87 14.26
C ARG A 329 22.37 9.73 13.27
N ALA A 330 21.24 9.82 12.57
CA ALA A 330 20.93 8.88 11.49
C ALA A 330 21.78 9.19 10.26
N PRO A 331 22.05 8.18 9.40
CA PRO A 331 22.77 8.41 8.16
C PRO A 331 21.95 9.27 7.19
N PHE A 332 22.64 10.05 6.35
CA PHE A 332 22.03 11.04 5.44
C PHE A 332 21.10 10.46 4.37
N TYR A 333 21.16 9.16 4.12
CA TYR A 333 20.31 8.43 3.17
C TYR A 333 19.06 7.80 3.83
N ARG A 334 18.80 8.11 5.10
CA ARG A 334 17.60 7.69 5.85
C ARG A 334 16.77 8.89 6.30
N ASP A 335 15.49 8.89 5.97
CA ASP A 335 14.49 9.86 6.44
C ASP A 335 13.36 9.21 7.27
N ASP A 336 13.48 7.92 7.57
CA ASP A 336 12.49 7.13 8.29
C ASP A 336 12.53 7.33 9.81
N ILE A 337 13.62 7.88 10.35
CA ILE A 337 13.78 8.16 11.78
C ILE A 337 13.09 9.49 12.12
N LEU A 338 11.81 9.41 12.46
CA LEU A 338 10.94 10.56 12.76
C LEU A 338 10.66 10.73 14.25
N HIS A 339 10.83 9.67 15.03
CA HIS A 339 10.58 9.61 16.46
C HIS A 339 11.67 8.80 17.17
N PRO A 340 12.02 9.10 18.44
CA PRO A 340 13.00 8.33 19.20
C PRO A 340 12.74 6.82 19.31
N VAL A 341 11.49 6.40 19.09
CA VAL A 341 11.11 4.97 19.09
C VAL A 341 11.67 4.24 17.88
N ASP A 342 11.90 4.92 16.76
CA ASP A 342 12.48 4.33 15.55
C ASP A 342 13.95 3.93 15.82
N CYS A 343 14.67 4.70 16.64
CA CYS A 343 15.97 4.27 17.16
C CYS A 343 15.86 3.03 18.04
N VAL A 344 14.80 2.92 18.86
CA VAL A 344 14.59 1.72 19.68
C VAL A 344 14.28 0.51 18.80
N GLU A 345 13.48 0.66 17.73
CA GLU A 345 13.23 -0.39 16.75
C GLU A 345 14.53 -0.93 16.14
N ASP A 346 15.39 -0.03 15.64
CA ASP A 346 16.69 -0.40 15.07
C ASP A 346 17.62 -1.07 16.10
N PHE A 347 17.54 -0.66 17.37
CA PHE A 347 18.21 -1.36 18.46
C PHE A 347 17.67 -2.80 18.64
N LEU A 348 16.36 -3.01 18.58
CA LEU A 348 15.77 -4.36 18.68
C LEU A 348 16.24 -5.26 17.53
N ILE A 349 16.25 -4.73 16.29
CA ILE A 349 16.68 -5.47 15.09
C ILE A 349 18.16 -5.85 15.21
N SER A 350 19.02 -4.89 15.53
CA SER A 350 20.48 -5.11 15.66
C SER A 350 20.87 -5.99 16.84
N ARG A 351 20.06 -6.00 17.92
CA ARG A 351 20.22 -6.95 19.03
C ARG A 351 19.68 -8.35 18.67
N GLY A 352 18.65 -8.41 17.83
CA GLY A 352 17.94 -9.62 17.41
C GLY A 352 16.73 -9.88 18.31
N TYR A 353 15.55 -10.07 17.71
CA TYR A 353 14.29 -10.26 18.45
C TYR A 353 14.30 -11.50 19.35
N ASP A 354 14.99 -12.57 18.97
CA ASP A 354 15.09 -13.79 19.78
C ASP A 354 15.91 -13.62 21.07
N SER A 355 16.60 -12.49 21.24
CA SER A 355 17.38 -12.19 22.44
C SER A 355 16.55 -11.67 23.62
N PHE A 356 15.26 -11.38 23.40
CA PHE A 356 14.37 -10.85 24.43
C PHE A 356 13.54 -11.98 25.03
N ALA A 357 13.49 -12.05 26.37
CA ALA A 357 12.67 -13.04 27.06
C ALA A 357 11.18 -12.66 26.93
N PRO A 358 10.29 -13.58 26.51
CA PRO A 358 8.86 -13.28 26.44
C PRO A 358 8.31 -13.07 27.85
N THR A 359 7.61 -11.95 28.06
CA THR A 359 6.94 -11.61 29.33
C THR A 359 5.43 -11.62 29.17
N LEU A 360 4.71 -12.12 30.17
CA LEU A 360 3.26 -11.95 30.22
C LEU A 360 2.90 -10.53 30.70
N PRO A 361 1.85 -9.90 30.14
CA PRO A 361 1.32 -8.65 30.68
C PRO A 361 0.99 -8.81 32.17
N SER A 362 1.37 -7.83 32.97
CA SER A 362 1.13 -7.83 34.43
C SER A 362 -0.32 -7.51 34.81
N SER A 363 -1.10 -6.96 33.87
CA SER A 363 -2.51 -6.64 34.07
C SER A 363 -3.40 -7.83 33.72
N PHE A 364 -4.26 -8.21 34.66
CA PHE A 364 -5.30 -9.21 34.46
C PHE A 364 -6.64 -8.53 34.19
N THR A 365 -7.35 -8.98 33.17
CA THR A 365 -8.73 -8.58 32.87
C THR A 365 -9.59 -9.82 32.67
N VAL A 366 -10.85 -9.75 33.06
CA VAL A 366 -11.83 -10.81 32.82
C VAL A 366 -12.54 -10.51 31.51
N GLY A 367 -12.37 -11.38 30.52
CA GLY A 367 -13.14 -11.32 29.28
C GLY A 367 -14.61 -11.60 29.55
N LYS A 368 -15.50 -10.88 28.84
CA LYS A 368 -16.94 -11.13 28.85
C LYS A 368 -17.41 -11.23 27.41
N GLU A 369 -18.33 -12.16 27.16
CA GLU A 369 -19.01 -12.24 25.87
C GLU A 369 -19.85 -10.98 25.63
N ASP A 370 -19.85 -10.52 24.38
CA ASP A 370 -20.75 -9.46 23.94
C ASP A 370 -22.19 -9.96 24.04
N PRO A 371 -23.06 -9.32 24.85
CA PRO A 371 -24.46 -9.71 24.99
C PRO A 371 -25.22 -9.86 23.68
N ALA A 372 -24.82 -9.15 22.61
CA ALA A 372 -25.41 -9.30 21.28
C ALA A 372 -25.26 -10.71 20.69
N ARG A 373 -24.23 -11.46 21.09
CA ARG A 373 -23.95 -12.82 20.56
C ARG A 373 -24.88 -13.89 21.10
N ALA A 374 -25.42 -13.70 22.31
CA ALA A 374 -26.32 -14.65 22.93
C ALA A 374 -27.60 -14.97 22.11
N PRO A 375 -28.36 -13.98 21.59
CA PRO A 375 -29.51 -14.27 20.73
C PRO A 375 -29.11 -14.87 19.38
N GLU A 376 -27.98 -14.45 18.78
CA GLU A 376 -27.47 -15.02 17.53
C GLU A 376 -27.14 -16.52 17.70
N GLU A 377 -26.43 -16.88 18.76
CA GLU A 377 -26.08 -18.27 19.05
C GLU A 377 -27.31 -19.12 19.38
N THR A 378 -28.30 -18.51 20.04
CA THR A 378 -29.56 -19.18 20.35
C THR A 378 -30.30 -19.58 19.07
N VAL A 379 -30.44 -18.67 18.09
CA VAL A 379 -31.10 -19.01 16.82
C VAL A 379 -30.28 -20.01 16.01
N ARG A 380 -28.94 -19.92 15.99
CA ARG A 380 -28.08 -20.90 15.31
C ARG A 380 -28.29 -22.31 15.84
N ARG A 381 -28.28 -22.47 17.17
CA ARG A 381 -28.49 -23.77 17.83
C ARG A 381 -29.88 -24.33 17.55
N LEU A 382 -30.92 -23.50 17.63
CA LEU A 382 -32.30 -23.95 17.40
C LEU A 382 -32.53 -24.35 15.94
N MET A 383 -32.05 -23.58 14.98
CA MET A 383 -32.18 -23.88 13.54
C MET A 383 -31.43 -25.16 13.16
N THR A 384 -30.23 -25.34 13.68
CA THR A 384 -29.47 -26.59 13.51
C THR A 384 -30.25 -27.78 14.09
N GLY A 385 -30.88 -27.61 15.26
CA GLY A 385 -31.74 -28.63 15.87
C GLY A 385 -32.99 -28.96 15.05
N LEU A 386 -33.50 -28.02 14.26
CA LEU A 386 -34.59 -28.22 13.30
C LEU A 386 -34.12 -28.82 11.96
N GLY A 387 -32.82 -29.13 11.83
CA GLY A 387 -32.23 -29.74 10.65
C GLY A 387 -31.92 -28.74 9.53
N PHE A 388 -31.79 -27.46 9.84
CA PHE A 388 -31.26 -26.48 8.88
C PHE A 388 -29.73 -26.48 8.91
N GLN A 389 -29.13 -26.20 7.75
CA GLN A 389 -27.70 -26.02 7.58
C GLN A 389 -27.38 -24.52 7.53
N GLU A 390 -26.48 -24.05 8.40
CA GLU A 390 -25.99 -22.68 8.34
C GLU A 390 -25.09 -22.51 7.10
N ILE A 391 -25.26 -21.41 6.38
CA ILE A 391 -24.35 -20.97 5.31
C ILE A 391 -23.63 -19.69 5.75
N LEU A 392 -22.44 -19.45 5.19
CA LEU A 392 -21.71 -18.21 5.36
C LEU A 392 -21.54 -17.56 4.00
N SER A 393 -22.12 -16.37 3.84
CA SER A 393 -22.10 -15.67 2.55
C SER A 393 -21.19 -14.44 2.56
N ASN A 394 -20.84 -13.99 1.35
CA ASN A 394 -20.03 -12.78 1.18
C ASN A 394 -20.80 -11.54 1.66
N ILE A 395 -20.10 -10.58 2.26
CA ILE A 395 -20.67 -9.28 2.62
C ILE A 395 -20.90 -8.41 1.37
N LEU A 396 -20.09 -8.61 0.34
CA LEU A 396 -20.16 -7.86 -0.91
C LEU A 396 -20.90 -8.65 -1.98
N THR A 397 -21.71 -7.96 -2.78
CA THR A 397 -22.45 -8.54 -3.90
C THR A 397 -22.65 -7.50 -5.01
N SER A 398 -23.35 -7.88 -6.08
CA SER A 398 -23.74 -6.95 -7.15
C SER A 398 -25.03 -6.23 -6.77
N ILE A 399 -25.21 -5.03 -7.30
CA ILE A 399 -26.43 -4.24 -7.08
C ILE A 399 -27.67 -5.00 -7.56
N GLU A 400 -27.56 -5.70 -8.70
CA GLU A 400 -28.65 -6.45 -9.31
C GLU A 400 -29.13 -7.57 -8.38
N LYS A 401 -28.21 -8.39 -7.86
CA LYS A 401 -28.54 -9.49 -6.94
C LYS A 401 -29.16 -9.00 -5.64
N ASN A 402 -28.66 -7.90 -5.10
CA ASN A 402 -29.14 -7.33 -3.84
C ASN A 402 -30.50 -6.63 -3.98
N THR A 403 -30.90 -6.25 -5.20
CA THR A 403 -32.07 -5.37 -5.43
C THR A 403 -32.98 -5.92 -6.52
N THR A 404 -32.62 -5.73 -7.79
CA THR A 404 -33.48 -5.97 -8.95
C THR A 404 -33.85 -7.44 -9.10
N ASP A 405 -32.95 -8.37 -8.78
CA ASP A 405 -33.21 -9.82 -8.81
C ASP A 405 -34.13 -10.30 -7.66
N LEU A 406 -34.46 -9.42 -6.72
CA LEU A 406 -35.47 -9.63 -5.68
C LEU A 406 -36.72 -8.77 -5.85
N GLY A 407 -36.77 -7.93 -6.89
CA GLY A 407 -37.83 -6.94 -7.07
C GLY A 407 -37.82 -5.81 -6.05
N ARG A 408 -36.66 -5.51 -5.46
CA ARG A 408 -36.48 -4.46 -4.43
C ARG A 408 -35.82 -3.21 -5.00
N PRO A 409 -36.16 -2.01 -4.50
CA PRO A 409 -35.48 -0.78 -4.88
C PRO A 409 -34.05 -0.74 -4.33
N SER A 410 -33.17 0.03 -4.97
CA SER A 410 -31.78 0.20 -4.56
C SER A 410 -31.54 1.38 -3.61
N ASP A 411 -32.56 2.17 -3.29
CA ASP A 411 -32.45 3.43 -2.55
C ASP A 411 -31.73 3.33 -1.20
N THR A 412 -31.82 2.15 -0.57
CA THR A 412 -31.23 1.87 0.75
C THR A 412 -29.93 1.06 0.66
N THR A 413 -29.39 0.84 -0.54
CA THR A 413 -28.16 0.06 -0.76
C THR A 413 -26.92 0.93 -0.59
N VAL A 414 -25.86 0.36 0.00
CA VAL A 414 -24.55 1.00 0.15
C VAL A 414 -23.63 0.56 -1.00
N GLU A 415 -23.25 1.50 -1.85
CA GLU A 415 -22.41 1.27 -3.03
C GLU A 415 -20.93 1.54 -2.74
N ILE A 416 -20.05 0.77 -3.37
CA ILE A 416 -18.60 0.95 -3.34
C ILE A 416 -18.22 1.83 -4.54
N ASP A 417 -17.49 2.93 -4.29
CA ASP A 417 -17.12 3.91 -5.32
C ASP A 417 -16.19 3.33 -6.41
N ASN A 418 -15.17 2.57 -6.00
CA ASN A 418 -14.20 1.95 -6.91
C ASN A 418 -14.10 0.43 -6.67
N PRO A 419 -15.14 -0.35 -7.03
CA PRO A 419 -15.16 -1.77 -6.75
C PRO A 419 -14.19 -2.51 -7.67
N VAL A 420 -13.51 -3.54 -7.15
CA VAL A 420 -12.59 -4.38 -7.93
C VAL A 420 -13.29 -5.11 -9.08
N SER A 421 -14.59 -5.36 -8.94
CA SER A 421 -15.46 -5.85 -10.01
C SER A 421 -16.92 -5.49 -9.73
N ARG A 422 -17.79 -5.53 -10.74
CA ARG A 422 -19.24 -5.32 -10.57
C ARG A 422 -19.91 -6.32 -9.63
N GLN A 423 -19.33 -7.52 -9.47
CA GLN A 423 -19.85 -8.55 -8.56
C GLN A 423 -19.67 -8.18 -7.08
N TYR A 424 -18.86 -7.16 -6.79
CA TYR A 424 -18.60 -6.64 -5.45
C TYR A 424 -18.90 -5.14 -5.39
N GLY A 425 -19.93 -4.69 -6.12
CA GLY A 425 -20.28 -3.28 -6.24
C GLY A 425 -21.02 -2.70 -5.04
N VAL A 426 -21.66 -3.56 -4.22
CA VAL A 426 -22.46 -3.11 -3.07
C VAL A 426 -22.21 -3.97 -1.84
N VAL A 427 -22.44 -3.39 -0.66
CA VAL A 427 -22.56 -4.14 0.59
C VAL A 427 -23.99 -4.68 0.70
N ARG A 428 -24.14 -5.95 1.08
CA ARG A 428 -25.44 -6.59 1.24
C ARG A 428 -26.34 -5.81 2.20
N SER A 429 -27.61 -5.64 1.84
CA SER A 429 -28.66 -5.07 2.71
C SER A 429 -29.68 -6.11 3.16
N THR A 430 -29.55 -7.34 2.67
CA THR A 430 -30.42 -8.51 2.91
C THR A 430 -29.60 -9.79 2.72
N LEU A 431 -30.01 -10.90 3.35
CA LEU A 431 -29.37 -12.22 3.20
C LEU A 431 -30.06 -13.09 2.14
N LEU A 432 -31.25 -12.71 1.69
CA LEU A 432 -32.04 -13.49 0.72
C LEU A 432 -31.31 -13.84 -0.59
N PRO A 433 -30.53 -12.94 -1.23
CA PRO A 433 -29.82 -13.27 -2.49
C PRO A 433 -28.82 -14.42 -2.32
N PHE A 434 -28.25 -14.56 -1.13
CA PHE A 434 -27.23 -15.56 -0.84
C PHE A 434 -27.85 -16.93 -0.54
N LEU A 435 -28.98 -16.95 0.14
CA LEU A 435 -29.80 -18.16 0.31
C LEU A 435 -30.26 -18.68 -1.05
N LEU A 436 -30.79 -17.81 -1.91
CA LEU A 436 -31.22 -18.17 -3.26
C LEU A 436 -30.04 -18.64 -4.13
N SER A 437 -28.91 -17.92 -4.10
CA SER A 437 -27.68 -18.35 -4.79
C SER A 437 -27.23 -19.75 -4.35
N SER A 438 -27.33 -20.05 -3.06
CA SER A 438 -26.96 -21.35 -2.50
C SER A 438 -27.92 -22.45 -2.93
N GLU A 439 -29.23 -22.19 -2.97
CA GLU A 439 -30.22 -23.13 -3.50
C GLU A 439 -29.96 -23.44 -4.99
N THR A 440 -29.70 -22.42 -5.82
CA THR A 440 -29.38 -22.61 -7.24
C THR A 440 -28.21 -23.59 -7.43
N GLN A 441 -27.14 -23.44 -6.63
CA GLN A 441 -25.97 -24.32 -6.67
C GLN A 441 -26.21 -25.70 -6.05
N SER A 442 -27.21 -25.81 -5.18
CA SER A 442 -27.56 -27.03 -4.45
C SER A 442 -28.57 -27.91 -5.19
N SER A 443 -29.14 -27.45 -6.30
CA SER A 443 -30.14 -28.18 -7.12
C SER A 443 -29.78 -29.62 -7.54
N ARG A 444 -28.51 -30.02 -7.43
CA ARG A 444 -28.02 -31.40 -7.66
C ARG A 444 -28.13 -32.33 -6.46
N PHE A 445 -28.43 -31.81 -5.27
CA PHE A 445 -28.55 -32.58 -4.03
C PHE A 445 -30.01 -32.98 -3.76
N PRO A 446 -30.24 -34.02 -2.93
CA PRO A 446 -31.59 -34.44 -2.58
C PRO A 446 -32.32 -33.42 -1.70
N TYR A 447 -33.55 -33.11 -2.07
CA TYR A 447 -34.49 -32.34 -1.24
C TYR A 447 -34.93 -33.13 0.01
N PRO A 448 -35.35 -32.46 1.10
CA PRO A 448 -35.51 -31.01 1.25
C PRO A 448 -34.19 -30.27 1.53
N HIS A 449 -34.05 -29.07 0.97
CA HIS A 449 -32.98 -28.15 1.33
C HIS A 449 -33.48 -27.18 2.40
N ARG A 450 -32.72 -27.08 3.49
CA ARG A 450 -33.00 -26.24 4.65
C ARG A 450 -31.75 -25.43 4.96
N LEU A 451 -31.74 -24.16 4.55
CA LEU A 451 -30.58 -23.28 4.68
C LEU A 451 -30.92 -22.11 5.58
N PHE A 452 -29.97 -21.63 6.38
CA PHE A 452 -30.13 -20.39 7.13
C PHE A 452 -28.81 -19.64 7.28
N GLU A 453 -28.88 -18.36 7.59
CA GLU A 453 -27.72 -17.53 7.90
C GLU A 453 -28.10 -16.50 8.98
N VAL A 454 -27.16 -16.24 9.88
CA VAL A 454 -27.22 -15.11 10.82
C VAL A 454 -26.05 -14.20 10.53
N GLY A 455 -26.32 -12.99 10.05
CA GLY A 455 -25.27 -12.12 9.52
C GLY A 455 -25.60 -10.64 9.49
N GLU A 456 -24.53 -9.84 9.51
CA GLU A 456 -24.61 -8.38 9.45
C GLU A 456 -24.88 -7.90 8.03
N VAL A 457 -25.72 -6.87 7.92
CA VAL A 457 -26.03 -6.15 6.68
C VAL A 457 -26.01 -4.65 6.92
N LEU A 458 -25.84 -3.87 5.85
CA LEU A 458 -25.86 -2.41 5.89
C LEU A 458 -27.06 -1.85 5.15
N GLU A 459 -27.66 -0.81 5.73
CA GLU A 459 -28.73 -0.05 5.12
C GLU A 459 -28.39 1.44 5.12
N LYS A 460 -28.49 2.09 3.95
CA LYS A 460 -28.34 3.54 3.84
C LYS A 460 -29.54 4.24 4.49
N THR A 461 -29.27 5.20 5.37
CA THR A 461 -30.30 5.97 6.09
C THR A 461 -30.28 7.45 5.70
N THR A 462 -31.47 8.07 5.63
CA THR A 462 -31.61 9.52 5.45
C THR A 462 -31.96 10.20 6.78
N GLY A 463 -31.32 11.33 7.09
CA GLY A 463 -31.72 12.20 8.21
C GLY A 463 -31.09 11.91 9.60
N GLY A 464 -30.10 11.03 9.72
CA GLY A 464 -29.34 10.78 10.96
C GLY A 464 -27.90 11.33 10.94
N SER A 465 -27.19 11.27 12.08
CA SER A 465 -25.74 11.58 12.14
C SER A 465 -24.87 10.55 11.41
N SER A 466 -25.41 9.34 11.20
CA SER A 466 -24.81 8.30 10.37
C SER A 466 -25.58 8.19 9.06
N VAL A 467 -24.85 8.02 7.96
CA VAL A 467 -25.41 7.75 6.62
C VAL A 467 -25.77 6.27 6.41
N VAL A 468 -25.39 5.40 7.36
CA VAL A 468 -25.62 3.95 7.30
C VAL A 468 -26.07 3.42 8.67
N ARG A 469 -26.94 2.41 8.65
CA ARG A 469 -27.39 1.60 9.78
C ARG A 469 -26.92 0.15 9.60
N GLU A 470 -26.23 -0.37 10.60
CA GLU A 470 -25.92 -1.80 10.73
C GLU A 470 -27.15 -2.56 11.24
N LYS A 471 -27.45 -3.71 10.65
CA LYS A 471 -28.51 -4.62 11.12
C LYS A 471 -27.94 -6.03 11.27
N MET A 472 -28.41 -6.74 12.28
CA MET A 472 -28.19 -8.19 12.40
C MET A 472 -29.42 -8.91 11.90
N LEU A 473 -29.27 -9.69 10.82
CA LEU A 473 -30.36 -10.46 10.23
C LEU A 473 -30.22 -11.94 10.56
N PHE A 474 -31.36 -12.58 10.74
CA PHE A 474 -31.55 -14.02 10.83
C PHE A 474 -32.52 -14.43 9.72
N SER A 475 -32.01 -15.11 8.70
CA SER A 475 -32.76 -15.44 7.49
C SER A 475 -32.65 -16.92 7.18
N GLY A 476 -33.64 -17.48 6.50
CA GLY A 476 -33.62 -18.88 6.12
C GLY A 476 -34.49 -19.22 4.92
N LEU A 477 -34.22 -20.40 4.35
CA LEU A 477 -34.78 -20.92 3.12
C LEU A 477 -35.18 -22.38 3.31
N LEU A 478 -36.40 -22.71 2.89
CA LEU A 478 -36.89 -24.08 2.77
C LEU A 478 -37.30 -24.32 1.31
N SER A 479 -36.71 -25.33 0.68
CA SER A 479 -37.03 -25.70 -0.70
C SER A 479 -37.27 -27.20 -0.82
N HIS A 480 -38.42 -27.57 -1.39
CA HIS A 480 -38.83 -28.94 -1.75
C HIS A 480 -40.20 -28.93 -2.48
N PRO A 481 -40.66 -30.03 -3.09
CA PRO A 481 -41.87 -30.04 -3.93
C PRO A 481 -43.18 -29.63 -3.23
N GLN A 482 -43.26 -29.70 -1.89
CA GLN A 482 -44.43 -29.31 -1.11
C GLN A 482 -44.16 -28.14 -0.15
N ALA A 483 -43.04 -27.43 -0.33
CA ALA A 483 -42.67 -26.34 0.56
C ALA A 483 -43.77 -25.28 0.60
N SER A 484 -44.18 -24.90 1.80
CA SER A 484 -45.31 -23.99 2.02
C SER A 484 -45.02 -22.98 3.12
N LEU A 485 -45.69 -21.82 3.06
CA LEU A 485 -45.60 -20.79 4.10
C LEU A 485 -45.86 -21.38 5.49
N SER A 486 -46.87 -22.22 5.65
CA SER A 486 -47.25 -22.81 6.94
C SER A 486 -46.17 -23.71 7.54
N GLU A 487 -45.43 -24.45 6.71
CA GLU A 487 -44.35 -25.32 7.18
C GLU A 487 -43.19 -24.51 7.76
N LEU A 488 -42.66 -23.54 6.99
CA LEU A 488 -41.56 -22.72 7.45
C LEU A 488 -41.98 -21.79 8.60
N ALA A 489 -43.19 -21.23 8.56
CA ALA A 489 -43.72 -20.40 9.63
C ALA A 489 -43.82 -21.18 10.95
N GLY A 490 -44.26 -22.45 10.91
CA GLY A 490 -44.29 -23.31 12.10
C GLY A 490 -42.90 -23.47 12.73
N MET A 491 -41.88 -23.74 11.92
CA MET A 491 -40.50 -23.88 12.39
C MET A 491 -39.95 -22.57 12.97
N VAL A 492 -40.15 -21.44 12.28
CA VAL A 492 -39.72 -20.11 12.73
C VAL A 492 -40.45 -19.68 14.00
N PHE A 493 -41.74 -20.01 14.12
CA PHE A 493 -42.53 -19.68 15.31
C PHE A 493 -42.03 -20.43 16.54
N GLU A 494 -41.66 -21.70 16.39
CA GLU A 494 -41.05 -22.46 17.49
C GLU A 494 -39.72 -21.83 17.93
N VAL A 495 -38.88 -21.37 17.00
CA VAL A 495 -37.65 -20.63 17.35
C VAL A 495 -37.96 -19.36 18.16
N LEU A 496 -38.90 -18.54 17.68
CA LEU A 496 -39.27 -17.28 18.33
C LEU A 496 -39.91 -17.48 19.71
N ARG A 497 -40.73 -18.53 19.87
CA ARG A 497 -41.29 -18.93 21.17
C ARG A 497 -40.23 -19.38 22.16
N HIS A 498 -39.22 -20.14 21.70
CA HIS A 498 -38.08 -20.51 22.54
C HIS A 498 -37.25 -19.29 22.98
N MET A 499 -37.24 -18.22 22.17
CA MET A 499 -36.64 -16.94 22.53
C MET A 499 -37.53 -16.10 23.48
N GLY A 500 -38.74 -16.57 23.80
CA GLY A 500 -39.66 -15.94 24.73
C GLY A 500 -40.66 -14.95 24.10
N PHE A 501 -40.87 -15.01 22.80
CA PHE A 501 -41.82 -14.13 22.09
C PHE A 501 -43.00 -14.91 21.53
N GLU A 502 -44.19 -14.32 21.53
CA GLU A 502 -45.34 -14.87 20.82
C GLU A 502 -45.44 -14.27 19.41
N PRO A 503 -45.22 -15.08 18.35
CA PRO A 503 -45.22 -14.60 16.98
C PRO A 503 -46.62 -14.65 16.36
N ALA A 504 -46.90 -13.67 15.49
CA ALA A 504 -48.08 -13.62 14.64
C ALA A 504 -47.72 -13.14 13.24
N LEU A 505 -48.56 -13.46 12.25
CA LEU A 505 -48.45 -12.95 10.88
C LEU A 505 -49.59 -11.98 10.58
N SER A 506 -49.25 -10.86 9.97
CA SER A 506 -50.19 -10.01 9.24
C SER A 506 -49.91 -10.11 7.74
N ALA A 507 -50.92 -9.83 6.91
CA ALA A 507 -50.75 -9.88 5.46
C ALA A 507 -49.65 -8.90 5.01
N LEU A 508 -48.76 -9.38 4.14
CA LEU A 508 -47.67 -8.61 3.56
C LEU A 508 -47.70 -8.78 2.05
N GLU A 509 -47.69 -7.67 1.33
CA GLU A 509 -47.52 -7.64 -0.14
C GLU A 509 -46.14 -7.05 -0.44
N ALA A 510 -45.15 -7.92 -0.66
CA ALA A 510 -43.77 -7.51 -0.88
C ALA A 510 -43.05 -8.48 -1.81
N ALA A 511 -42.12 -7.97 -2.62
CA ALA A 511 -41.21 -8.81 -3.39
C ALA A 511 -40.12 -9.42 -2.47
N PRO A 512 -39.70 -10.68 -2.71
CA PRO A 512 -39.97 -11.51 -3.89
C PRO A 512 -41.14 -12.49 -3.72
N TYR A 513 -42.15 -12.20 -2.89
CA TYR A 513 -43.17 -13.18 -2.51
C TYR A 513 -44.40 -13.22 -3.44
N ILE A 514 -45.13 -14.34 -3.39
CA ILE A 514 -46.45 -14.49 -4.02
C ILE A 514 -47.49 -13.68 -3.23
N SER A 515 -48.27 -12.87 -3.94
CA SER A 515 -49.40 -12.10 -3.35
C SER A 515 -50.35 -13.01 -2.57
N GLY A 516 -50.69 -12.62 -1.34
CA GLY A 516 -51.47 -13.43 -0.41
C GLY A 516 -50.78 -14.66 0.20
N ARG A 517 -49.52 -14.97 -0.14
CA ARG A 517 -48.72 -16.07 0.44
C ARG A 517 -47.43 -15.58 1.10
N SER A 518 -47.52 -14.40 1.72
CA SER A 518 -46.48 -13.79 2.56
C SER A 518 -47.10 -13.12 3.78
N GLY A 519 -46.31 -13.00 4.84
CA GLY A 519 -46.70 -12.31 6.05
C GLY A 519 -45.56 -11.53 6.69
N ALA A 520 -45.91 -10.40 7.29
CA ALA A 520 -45.00 -9.65 8.16
C ALA A 520 -44.99 -10.29 9.54
N LEU A 521 -43.80 -10.59 10.06
CA LEU A 521 -43.60 -11.22 11.35
C LEU A 521 -43.74 -10.18 12.46
N GLN A 522 -44.80 -10.30 13.24
CA GLN A 522 -45.09 -9.45 14.40
C GLN A 522 -44.81 -10.22 15.68
N LEU A 523 -44.13 -9.58 16.64
CA LEU A 523 -43.90 -10.14 17.98
C LEU A 523 -44.69 -9.35 19.04
N SER A 524 -45.11 -10.05 20.09
CA SER A 524 -45.64 -9.43 21.30
C SER A 524 -44.63 -8.47 21.93
N GLY A 525 -45.03 -7.21 22.17
CA GLY A 525 -44.18 -6.19 22.79
C GLY A 525 -43.42 -5.29 21.81
N HIS A 526 -43.47 -5.57 20.51
CA HIS A 526 -42.90 -4.72 19.46
C HIS A 526 -44.02 -4.00 18.70
N SER A 527 -43.88 -2.70 18.45
CA SER A 527 -44.90 -1.92 17.75
C SER A 527 -44.83 -2.03 16.22
N GLN A 528 -43.73 -2.56 15.69
CA GLN A 528 -43.47 -2.74 14.27
C GLN A 528 -43.11 -4.20 13.99
N PRO A 529 -43.38 -4.71 12.78
CA PRO A 529 -42.89 -6.02 12.36
C PRO A 529 -41.37 -6.12 12.42
N VAL A 530 -40.89 -7.28 12.88
CA VAL A 530 -39.45 -7.57 13.04
C VAL A 530 -38.86 -8.26 11.84
N GLY A 531 -39.68 -8.73 10.90
CA GLY A 531 -39.23 -9.46 9.72
C GLY A 531 -40.38 -9.82 8.80
N GLU A 532 -40.09 -10.72 7.88
CA GLU A 532 -41.01 -11.18 6.84
C GLU A 532 -40.78 -12.67 6.56
N ILE A 533 -41.82 -13.33 6.04
CA ILE A 533 -41.79 -14.71 5.59
C ILE A 533 -42.76 -14.90 4.43
N GLY A 534 -42.40 -15.68 3.42
CA GLY A 534 -43.27 -15.90 2.27
C GLY A 534 -42.77 -16.92 1.27
N GLU A 535 -43.69 -17.37 0.43
CA GLU A 535 -43.38 -18.22 -0.71
C GLU A 535 -42.88 -17.37 -1.87
N VAL A 536 -41.74 -17.74 -2.46
CA VAL A 536 -41.11 -16.96 -3.54
C VAL A 536 -41.95 -17.05 -4.81
N HIS A 537 -42.21 -15.91 -5.45
CA HIS A 537 -42.96 -15.84 -6.69
C HIS A 537 -42.24 -16.59 -7.82
N PRO A 538 -42.95 -17.36 -8.68
CA PRO A 538 -42.33 -18.14 -9.75
C PRO A 538 -41.41 -17.35 -10.69
N GLU A 539 -41.73 -16.08 -10.95
CA GLU A 539 -40.87 -15.18 -11.73
C GLU A 539 -39.45 -15.05 -11.14
N TRP A 540 -39.35 -14.90 -9.82
CA TRP A 540 -38.04 -14.83 -9.15
C TRP A 540 -37.36 -16.18 -9.12
N LEU A 541 -38.10 -17.27 -8.87
CA LEU A 541 -37.53 -18.63 -8.94
C LEU A 541 -36.91 -18.91 -10.31
N GLU A 542 -37.61 -18.55 -11.39
CA GLU A 542 -37.10 -18.68 -12.76
C GLU A 542 -35.85 -17.82 -12.98
N ARG A 543 -35.85 -16.56 -12.53
CA ARG A 543 -34.70 -15.66 -12.63
C ARG A 543 -33.46 -16.19 -11.90
N TRP A 544 -33.65 -16.84 -10.75
CA TRP A 544 -32.58 -17.47 -9.97
C TRP A 544 -32.24 -18.89 -10.45
N GLY A 545 -33.00 -19.46 -11.41
CA GLY A 545 -32.79 -20.82 -11.91
C GLY A 545 -33.21 -21.92 -10.94
N ILE A 546 -34.12 -21.62 -10.00
CA ILE A 546 -34.62 -22.54 -8.97
C ILE A 546 -35.90 -23.21 -9.48
N ARG A 547 -35.94 -24.55 -9.41
CA ARG A 547 -37.05 -25.35 -9.96
C ARG A 547 -38.08 -25.80 -8.93
N MET A 548 -37.74 -25.75 -7.65
CA MET A 548 -38.62 -26.19 -6.57
C MET A 548 -39.34 -25.02 -5.91
N PRO A 549 -40.58 -25.23 -5.42
CA PRO A 549 -41.21 -24.30 -4.49
C PRO A 549 -40.25 -23.98 -3.34
N THR A 550 -40.10 -22.69 -3.07
CA THR A 550 -39.13 -22.20 -2.08
C THR A 550 -39.80 -21.13 -1.22
N VAL A 551 -39.58 -21.23 0.09
CA VAL A 551 -40.11 -20.33 1.11
C VAL A 551 -38.92 -19.69 1.81
N LEU A 552 -38.96 -18.37 2.00
CA LEU A 552 -37.92 -17.60 2.66
C LEU A 552 -38.48 -16.91 3.90
N PHE A 553 -37.63 -16.66 4.88
CA PHE A 553 -37.88 -15.65 5.91
C PHE A 553 -36.63 -14.79 6.13
N GLU A 554 -36.84 -13.58 6.64
CA GLU A 554 -35.78 -12.66 7.06
C GLU A 554 -36.26 -11.88 8.28
N ILE A 555 -35.55 -12.03 9.39
CA ILE A 555 -35.87 -11.42 10.69
C ILE A 555 -34.70 -10.53 11.11
N GLU A 556 -35.01 -9.30 11.53
CA GLU A 556 -34.02 -8.37 12.05
C GLU A 556 -33.88 -8.53 13.57
N LEU A 557 -32.85 -9.27 14.01
CA LEU A 557 -32.56 -9.47 15.44
C LEU A 557 -32.28 -8.14 16.16
N SER A 558 -31.72 -7.15 15.45
CA SER A 558 -31.51 -5.80 15.97
C SER A 558 -32.80 -5.03 16.27
N LYS A 559 -33.95 -5.41 15.67
CA LYS A 559 -35.27 -4.89 16.10
C LYS A 559 -35.82 -5.62 17.32
N ILE A 560 -35.49 -6.90 17.47
CA ILE A 560 -35.94 -7.70 18.62
C ILE A 560 -35.24 -7.23 19.89
N TYR A 561 -33.92 -7.02 19.82
CA TYR A 561 -33.08 -6.62 20.95
C TYR A 561 -32.29 -5.32 20.69
N PRO A 562 -32.95 -4.16 20.50
CA PRO A 562 -32.27 -2.93 20.07
C PRO A 562 -31.12 -2.52 20.99
N GLY A 563 -31.29 -2.64 22.32
CA GLY A 563 -30.26 -2.28 23.30
C GLY A 563 -29.01 -3.17 23.31
N LEU A 564 -29.01 -4.30 22.59
CA LEU A 564 -27.82 -5.15 22.43
C LEU A 564 -26.98 -4.78 21.20
N TYR A 565 -27.62 -4.25 20.15
CA TYR A 565 -26.96 -3.97 18.86
C TYR A 565 -26.66 -2.48 18.64
N GLU A 566 -27.16 -1.59 19.50
CA GLU A 566 -26.76 -0.19 19.51
C GLU A 566 -25.34 -0.05 20.08
N LYS A 567 -24.37 0.32 19.23
CA LYS A 567 -23.03 0.70 19.69
C LYS A 567 -23.16 1.91 20.63
N LYS A 568 -22.69 1.79 21.88
CA LYS A 568 -22.54 2.94 22.77
C LYS A 568 -21.59 3.92 22.09
N LYS A 569 -22.09 5.12 21.79
CA LYS A 569 -21.28 6.24 21.30
C LYS A 569 -20.25 6.67 22.33
#